data_AF-A0A4R3DYD2-F1
#
_entry.id   AF-A0A4R3DYD2-F1
#
_cell.length_a   1.000
_cell.length_b   1.000
_cell.length_c   1.000
_cell.angle_alpha   90.00
_cell.angle_beta   90.00
_cell.angle_gamma   90.00
#
_symmetry.space_group_name_H-M   'P 1'
#
loop_
_entity.id
_entity.type
_entity.pdbx_description
1 polymer ?
#
loop_
_entity_poly.entity_id
_entity_poly.type
_entity_poly.pdbx_seq_one_letter_code
_entity_poly.pdbx_strand_id
1 'polypeptide(L)'
;MSADPGDLANLADLALPLPVSFSPPAAGIWIAATAALVALVLFGWRALQRYRADAYLRAAAAELDALAAGPKGDRSGIAEAVSAILKRAAIVAYGRERVASLTGVAWAGFIAETAPPGVETATIAAGLAKALDTRQATEAAASEPLVREAKSWLRCQRGRAAAEA
;
A
#
# COMPACT_ATOMS: atom_id res chain seq x y z
N MET A 1 -38.02 -39.26 -76.83
CA MET A 1 -38.70 -38.87 -75.58
C MET A 1 -37.78 -37.90 -74.87
N SER A 2 -37.96 -36.60 -75.10
CA SER A 2 -37.14 -35.56 -74.46
C SER A 2 -37.56 -35.46 -72.99
N ALA A 3 -36.61 -35.55 -72.07
CA ALA A 3 -36.87 -35.39 -70.65
C ALA A 3 -37.47 -33.99 -70.38
N ASP A 4 -38.55 -33.94 -69.62
CA ASP A 4 -39.19 -32.70 -69.21
C ASP A 4 -38.25 -31.94 -68.26
N PRO A 5 -37.79 -30.72 -68.61
CA PRO A 5 -36.90 -29.96 -67.74
C PRO A 5 -37.53 -29.56 -66.40
N GLY A 6 -38.87 -29.70 -66.25
CA GLY A 6 -39.59 -29.49 -64.99
C GLY A 6 -39.75 -30.73 -64.10
N ASP A 7 -39.18 -31.87 -64.48
CA ASP A 7 -39.32 -33.11 -63.70
C ASP A 7 -38.62 -32.98 -62.33
N LEU A 8 -39.38 -33.20 -61.25
CA LEU A 8 -38.89 -33.10 -59.87
C LEU A 8 -37.77 -34.10 -59.56
N ALA A 9 -37.66 -35.17 -60.36
CA ALA A 9 -36.56 -36.11 -60.30
C ALA A 9 -35.19 -35.47 -60.68
N ASN A 10 -35.17 -34.30 -61.33
CA ASN A 10 -33.95 -33.56 -61.65
C ASN A 10 -33.48 -32.58 -60.55
N LEU A 11 -34.23 -32.43 -59.44
CA LEU A 11 -33.76 -31.62 -58.32
C LEU A 11 -32.69 -32.40 -57.52
N ALA A 12 -31.43 -31.98 -57.69
CA ALA A 12 -30.34 -32.44 -56.84
C ALA A 12 -30.58 -31.97 -55.38
N ASP A 13 -30.56 -32.92 -54.45
CA ASP A 13 -30.74 -32.65 -53.02
C ASP A 13 -29.65 -31.67 -52.54
N LEU A 14 -30.07 -30.58 -51.90
CA LEU A 14 -29.18 -29.50 -51.46
C LEU A 14 -28.32 -30.03 -50.30
N ALA A 15 -27.09 -30.41 -50.62
CA ALA A 15 -26.10 -30.80 -49.61
C ALA A 15 -25.86 -29.63 -48.65
N LEU A 16 -26.42 -29.72 -47.45
CA LEU A 16 -26.18 -28.76 -46.38
C LEU A 16 -24.68 -28.78 -46.01
N PRO A 17 -24.02 -27.61 -45.85
CA PRO A 17 -22.64 -27.58 -45.42
C PRO A 17 -22.55 -28.24 -44.03
N LEU A 18 -21.52 -29.08 -43.85
CA LEU A 18 -21.21 -29.68 -42.56
C LEU A 18 -21.16 -28.55 -41.50
N PRO A 19 -21.82 -28.71 -40.33
CA PRO A 19 -21.83 -27.69 -39.31
C PRO A 19 -20.38 -27.32 -38.96
N VAL A 20 -20.05 -26.03 -39.07
CA VAL A 20 -18.73 -25.54 -38.74
C VAL A 20 -18.49 -25.87 -37.27
N SER A 21 -17.60 -26.83 -37.02
CA SER A 21 -17.17 -27.11 -35.66
C SER A 21 -16.49 -25.84 -35.18
N PHE A 22 -17.03 -25.24 -34.12
CA PHE A 22 -16.43 -24.12 -33.41
C PHE A 22 -15.08 -24.61 -32.88
N SER A 23 -14.03 -24.51 -33.70
CA SER A 23 -12.69 -24.96 -33.34
C SER A 23 -12.27 -24.22 -32.08
N PRO A 24 -11.45 -24.83 -31.20
CA PRO A 24 -11.05 -24.20 -29.96
C PRO A 24 -10.54 -22.78 -30.24
N PRO A 25 -10.92 -21.80 -29.41
CA PRO A 25 -10.59 -20.41 -29.63
C PRO A 25 -9.11 -20.30 -29.98
N ALA A 26 -8.82 -19.71 -31.14
CA ALA A 26 -7.47 -19.60 -31.71
C ALA A 26 -6.46 -19.25 -30.61
N ALA A 27 -5.27 -19.85 -30.64
CA ALA A 27 -4.26 -19.79 -29.58
C ALA A 27 -4.05 -18.39 -28.95
N GLY A 28 -4.32 -17.31 -29.69
CA GLY A 28 -4.35 -15.94 -29.19
C GLY A 28 -5.27 -15.67 -28.00
N ILE A 29 -6.39 -16.38 -27.83
CA ILE A 29 -7.28 -16.22 -26.66
C ILE A 29 -6.60 -16.75 -25.40
N TRP A 30 -5.83 -17.83 -25.49
CA TRP A 30 -5.06 -18.35 -24.35
C TRP A 30 -3.93 -17.40 -23.95
N ILE A 31 -3.27 -16.77 -24.92
CA ILE A 31 -2.27 -15.73 -24.65
C ILE A 31 -2.94 -14.52 -23.97
N ALA A 32 -4.05 -14.03 -24.52
CA ALA A 32 -4.79 -12.92 -23.93
C ALA A 32 -5.32 -13.23 -22.52
N ALA A 33 -5.86 -14.43 -22.31
CA ALA A 33 -6.35 -14.88 -21.00
C ALA A 33 -5.21 -14.99 -19.98
N THR A 34 -4.04 -15.49 -20.39
CA THR A 34 -2.86 -15.57 -19.52
C THR A 34 -2.35 -14.18 -19.16
N ALA A 35 -2.25 -13.26 -20.13
CA ALA A 35 -1.86 -11.88 -19.88
C ALA A 35 -2.84 -11.17 -18.94
N ALA A 36 -4.15 -11.36 -19.16
CA ALA A 36 -5.20 -10.82 -18.29
C ALA A 36 -5.10 -11.38 -16.86
N LEU A 37 -4.85 -12.68 -16.70
CA LEU A 37 -4.67 -13.30 -15.40
C LEU A 37 -3.43 -12.75 -14.67
N VAL A 38 -2.30 -12.62 -15.36
CA VAL A 38 -1.09 -12.02 -14.79
C VAL A 38 -1.34 -10.58 -14.36
N ALA A 39 -2.00 -9.78 -15.19
CA ALA A 39 -2.37 -8.42 -14.84
C ALA A 39 -3.25 -8.41 -13.58
N LEU A 40 -4.29 -9.24 -13.52
CA LEU A 40 -5.18 -9.34 -12.37
C LEU A 40 -4.43 -9.69 -11.08
N VAL A 41 -3.51 -10.65 -11.15
CA VAL A 41 -2.67 -11.04 -9.99
C VAL A 41 -1.77 -9.89 -9.56
N LEU A 42 -1.13 -9.18 -10.49
CA LEU A 42 -0.28 -8.04 -10.17
C LEU A 42 -1.08 -6.89 -9.53
N PHE A 43 -2.21 -6.51 -10.12
CA PHE A 43 -3.09 -5.47 -9.58
C PHE A 43 -3.66 -5.87 -8.23
N GLY A 44 -4.15 -7.11 -8.09
CA GLY A 44 -4.67 -7.65 -6.84
C GLY A 44 -3.61 -7.67 -5.74
N TRP A 45 -2.38 -8.10 -6.06
CA TRP A 45 -1.26 -8.09 -5.11
C TRP A 45 -0.93 -6.67 -4.66
N ARG A 46 -0.83 -5.69 -5.58
CA ARG A 46 -0.56 -4.28 -5.20
C ARG A 46 -1.68 -3.71 -4.32
N ALA A 47 -2.94 -3.98 -4.67
CA ALA A 47 -4.08 -3.56 -3.87
C ALA A 47 -4.08 -4.18 -2.46
N LEU A 48 -3.73 -5.47 -2.35
CA LEU A 48 -3.60 -6.18 -1.07
C LEU A 48 -2.46 -5.62 -0.22
N GLN A 49 -1.28 -5.40 -0.81
CA GLN A 49 -0.15 -4.79 -0.11
C GLN A 49 -0.54 -3.42 0.45
N ARG A 50 -1.27 -2.63 -0.34
CA ARG A 50 -1.76 -1.33 0.09
C ARG A 50 -2.82 -1.40 1.19
N TYR A 51 -3.80 -2.29 1.05
CA TYR A 51 -4.81 -2.50 2.09
C TYR A 51 -4.16 -2.90 3.42
N ARG A 52 -3.15 -3.79 3.36
CA ARG A 52 -2.37 -4.17 4.54
C ARG A 52 -1.59 -2.98 5.10
N ALA A 53 -0.94 -2.19 4.26
CA ALA A 53 -0.21 -0.99 4.69
C ALA A 53 -1.12 0.00 5.42
N ASP A 54 -2.30 0.29 4.86
CA ASP A 54 -3.29 1.18 5.48
C ASP A 54 -3.82 0.62 6.80
N ALA A 55 -4.05 -0.69 6.90
CA ALA A 55 -4.45 -1.35 8.13
C ALA A 55 -3.36 -1.22 9.23
N TYR A 56 -2.09 -1.39 8.87
CA TYR A 56 -0.97 -1.21 9.81
C TYR A 56 -0.82 0.25 10.25
N LEU A 57 -0.99 1.22 9.35
CA LEU A 57 -0.96 2.64 9.71
C LEU A 57 -2.12 2.99 10.63
N ARG A 58 -3.32 2.43 10.42
CA ARG A 58 -4.44 2.58 11.35
C ARG A 58 -4.12 2.03 12.74
N ALA A 59 -3.51 0.85 12.81
CA ALA A 59 -3.10 0.27 14.08
C ALA A 59 -2.05 1.15 14.79
N ALA A 60 -1.05 1.65 14.06
CA ALA A 60 -0.04 2.55 14.60
C ALA A 60 -0.64 3.88 15.14
N ALA A 61 -1.66 4.43 14.47
CA ALA A 61 -2.38 5.59 14.97
C ALA A 61 -3.09 5.30 16.30
N ALA A 62 -3.75 4.15 16.40
CA ALA A 62 -4.44 3.73 17.62
C ALA A 62 -3.45 3.46 18.78
N GLU A 63 -2.28 2.90 18.49
CA GLU A 63 -1.20 2.73 19.48
C GLU A 63 -0.73 4.10 20.02
N LEU A 64 -0.59 5.11 19.16
CA LEU A 64 -0.27 6.49 19.59
C LEU A 64 -1.40 7.14 20.40
N ASP A 65 -2.67 6.84 20.09
CA ASP A 65 -3.82 7.30 20.89
C ASP A 65 -3.79 6.67 22.29
N ALA A 66 -3.49 5.37 22.39
CA ALA A 66 -3.36 4.67 23.66
C ALA A 66 -2.21 5.22 24.51
N LEU A 67 -1.06 5.53 23.90
CA LEU A 67 0.06 6.17 24.60
C LEU A 67 -0.29 7.58 25.10
N ALA A 68 -1.08 8.35 24.35
CA ALA A 68 -1.52 9.67 24.77
C ALA A 68 -2.52 9.63 25.93
N ALA A 69 -3.40 8.62 25.94
CA ALA A 69 -4.45 8.44 26.94
C ALA A 69 -3.97 7.73 28.22
N GLY A 70 -2.76 7.18 28.21
CA GLY A 70 -2.15 6.50 29.35
C GLY A 70 -1.97 7.40 30.58
N PRO A 71 -1.69 6.81 31.76
CA PRO A 71 -1.50 7.56 33.00
C PRO A 71 -0.42 8.64 32.83
N LYS A 72 -0.73 9.89 33.22
CA LYS A 72 0.21 11.03 33.17
C LYS A 72 1.38 10.92 34.16
N GLY A 73 1.61 9.74 34.73
CA GLY A 73 2.65 9.45 35.73
C GLY A 73 4.02 9.38 35.08
N ASP A 74 4.76 8.29 35.30
CA ASP A 74 6.08 8.11 34.70
C ASP A 74 5.98 8.10 33.16
N ARG A 75 6.29 9.26 32.57
CA ARG A 75 6.33 9.47 31.12
C ARG A 75 7.70 9.09 30.54
N SER A 76 8.57 8.47 31.33
CA SER A 76 9.85 7.98 30.83
C SER A 76 9.65 6.94 29.75
N GLY A 77 10.33 7.13 28.61
CA GLY A 77 10.24 6.22 27.47
C GLY A 77 9.05 6.45 26.52
N ILE A 78 8.19 7.47 26.73
CA ILE A 78 7.15 7.81 25.74
C ILE A 78 7.80 8.17 24.38
N ALA A 79 8.92 8.89 24.39
CA ALA A 79 9.62 9.25 23.16
C ALA A 79 10.17 8.02 22.42
N GLU A 80 10.67 7.02 23.15
CA GLU A 80 11.15 5.75 22.58
C GLU A 80 9.99 4.93 22.00
N ALA A 81 8.86 4.86 22.72
CA ALA A 81 7.65 4.19 22.23
C ALA A 81 7.11 4.85 20.95
N VAL A 82 7.03 6.19 20.91
CA VAL A 82 6.62 6.94 19.71
C VAL A 82 7.59 6.71 18.55
N SER A 83 8.91 6.73 18.81
CA SER A 83 9.94 6.45 17.80
C SER A 83 9.81 5.04 17.23
N ALA A 84 9.59 4.03 18.07
CA ALA A 84 9.39 2.64 17.65
C ALA A 84 8.14 2.47 16.77
N ILE A 85 7.03 3.15 17.12
CA ILE A 85 5.80 3.12 16.34
C ILE A 85 6.01 3.79 14.98
N LEU A 86 6.62 4.98 14.93
CA LEU A 86 6.94 5.63 13.66
C LEU A 86 7.89 4.80 12.80
N LYS A 87 8.89 4.15 13.40
CA LYS A 87 9.84 3.31 12.66
C LYS A 87 9.14 2.10 12.03
N ARG A 88 8.21 1.46 12.74
CA ARG A 88 7.35 0.41 12.17
C ARG A 88 6.48 0.94 11.02
N ALA A 89 5.85 2.09 11.19
CA ALA A 89 5.04 2.73 10.14
C ALA A 89 5.88 3.09 8.90
N ALA A 90 7.09 3.62 9.10
CA ALA A 90 8.04 3.96 8.04
C ALA A 90 8.54 2.71 7.29
N ILE A 91 8.79 1.58 7.97
CA ILE A 91 9.15 0.31 7.33
C ILE A 91 8.01 -0.17 6.40
N VAL A 92 6.75 0.01 6.81
CA VAL A 92 5.59 -0.36 5.99
C VAL A 92 5.46 0.54 4.76
N ALA A 93 5.74 1.85 4.89
CA ALA A 93 5.59 2.80 3.79
C ALA A 93 6.80 2.84 2.83
N TYR A 94 8.03 2.71 3.33
CA TYR A 94 9.28 2.94 2.57
C TYR A 94 10.15 1.68 2.41
N GLY A 95 9.74 0.56 3.02
CA GLY A 95 10.47 -0.71 2.98
C GLY A 95 11.49 -0.86 4.11
N ARG A 96 11.72 -2.12 4.49
CA ARG A 96 12.64 -2.47 5.59
C ARG A 96 14.08 -2.07 5.31
N GLU A 97 14.54 -2.21 4.08
CA GLU A 97 15.95 -1.98 3.74
C GLU A 97 16.39 -0.54 3.90
N ARG A 98 15.50 0.42 3.58
CA ARG A 98 15.78 1.85 3.71
C ARG A 98 15.70 2.35 5.13
N VAL A 99 14.84 1.76 5.95
CA VAL A 99 14.47 2.32 7.27
C VAL A 99 15.11 1.58 8.45
N ALA A 100 15.33 0.27 8.35
CA ALA A 100 15.78 -0.52 9.50
C ALA A 100 17.15 -0.09 10.02
N SER A 101 18.07 0.28 9.11
CA SER A 101 19.42 0.76 9.42
C SER A 101 19.47 2.17 10.00
N LEU A 102 18.39 2.95 9.89
CA LEU A 102 18.36 4.33 10.37
C LEU A 102 18.16 4.39 11.88
N THR A 103 19.10 5.04 12.58
CA THR A 103 19.07 5.24 14.04
C THR A 103 19.50 6.66 14.40
N GLY A 104 19.05 7.17 15.55
CA GLY A 104 19.44 8.48 16.07
C GLY A 104 19.22 9.63 15.07
N VAL A 105 20.30 10.35 14.75
CA VAL A 105 20.27 11.51 13.85
C VAL A 105 19.85 11.13 12.43
N ALA A 106 20.28 9.97 11.91
CA ALA A 106 19.92 9.52 10.57
C ALA A 106 18.42 9.21 10.46
N TRP A 107 17.84 8.68 11.54
CA TRP A 107 16.40 8.47 11.65
C TRP A 107 15.63 9.80 11.71
N ALA A 108 16.10 10.75 12.51
CA ALA A 108 15.50 12.09 12.60
C ALA A 108 15.55 12.83 11.25
N GLY A 109 16.67 12.72 10.52
CA GLY A 109 16.83 13.28 9.18
C GLY A 109 15.87 12.66 8.16
N PHE A 110 15.66 11.34 8.21
CA PHE A 110 14.69 10.67 7.35
C PHE A 110 13.25 11.11 7.59
N ILE A 111 12.86 11.30 8.86
CA ILE A 111 11.53 11.86 9.17
C ILE A 111 11.41 13.30 8.68
N ALA A 112 12.49 14.09 8.80
CA ALA A 112 12.56 15.44 8.24
C ALA A 112 12.32 15.47 6.72
N GLU A 113 12.98 14.56 6.00
CA GLU A 113 12.92 14.46 4.54
C GLU A 113 11.59 13.91 4.02
N THR A 114 10.96 13.00 4.77
CA THR A 114 9.70 12.35 4.38
C THR A 114 8.45 13.11 4.82
N ALA A 115 8.60 14.17 5.63
CA ALA A 115 7.49 15.03 6.02
C ALA A 115 7.11 16.01 4.88
N PRO A 116 5.82 16.30 4.70
CA PRO A 116 5.38 17.27 3.70
C PRO A 116 5.77 18.71 4.07
N PRO A 117 5.85 19.61 3.06
CA PRO A 117 6.11 21.03 3.30
C PRO A 117 5.01 21.65 4.18
N GLY A 118 5.39 22.27 5.29
CA GLY A 118 4.47 22.93 6.23
C GLY A 118 4.34 22.26 7.61
N VAL A 119 4.97 21.11 7.84
CA VAL A 119 5.25 20.61 9.19
C VAL A 119 6.58 21.21 9.64
N GLU A 120 6.67 21.78 10.85
CA GLU A 120 7.95 22.22 11.43
C GLU A 120 8.79 20.98 11.79
N THR A 121 9.36 20.33 10.78
CA THR A 121 10.08 19.07 10.96
C THR A 121 11.41 19.23 11.68
N ALA A 122 11.91 20.46 11.78
CA ALA A 122 13.04 20.80 12.63
C ALA A 122 12.74 20.52 14.12
N THR A 123 11.51 20.75 14.57
CA THR A 123 11.08 20.56 15.96
C THR A 123 10.87 19.08 16.29
N ILE A 124 10.33 18.30 15.35
CA ILE A 124 10.17 16.84 15.45
C ILE A 124 11.53 16.14 15.45
N ALA A 125 12.39 16.48 14.48
CA ALA A 125 13.70 15.87 14.33
C ALA A 125 14.61 16.26 15.49
N ALA A 126 14.60 17.53 15.93
CA ALA A 126 15.35 17.96 17.10
C ALA A 126 14.75 17.37 18.39
N GLY A 127 13.43 17.26 18.51
CA GLY A 127 12.76 16.65 19.66
C GLY A 127 13.06 15.16 19.79
N LEU A 128 13.00 14.40 18.70
CA LEU A 128 13.35 12.98 18.65
C LEU A 128 14.86 12.76 18.84
N ALA A 129 15.72 13.55 18.18
CA ALA A 129 17.15 13.45 18.35
C ALA A 129 17.56 13.75 19.80
N LYS A 130 17.03 14.83 20.39
CA LYS A 130 17.30 15.20 21.77
C LYS A 130 16.73 14.19 22.77
N ALA A 131 15.52 13.67 22.55
CA ALA A 131 14.92 12.67 23.44
C ALA A 131 15.59 11.29 23.35
N LEU A 132 16.15 10.92 22.20
CA LEU A 132 16.89 9.67 22.03
C LEU A 132 18.35 9.77 22.53
N ASP A 133 18.96 10.95 22.44
CA ASP A 133 20.37 11.19 22.85
C ASP A 133 20.48 11.59 24.34
N THR A 134 19.46 12.26 24.89
CA THR A 134 19.34 12.54 26.33
C THR A 134 18.19 11.74 26.93
N ARG A 135 18.51 10.55 27.46
CA ARG A 135 17.60 9.51 27.95
C ARG A 135 16.56 9.94 29.03
N GLN A 136 16.59 11.16 29.57
CA GLN A 136 15.80 11.47 30.79
C GLN A 136 15.32 12.93 30.99
N ALA A 137 15.73 13.94 30.23
CA ALA A 137 15.61 15.32 30.73
C ALA A 137 14.39 16.14 30.27
N THR A 138 13.63 15.71 29.25
CA THR A 138 12.54 16.54 28.69
C THR A 138 11.29 15.71 28.32
N GLU A 139 10.84 14.81 29.19
CA GLU A 139 9.80 13.81 28.83
C GLU A 139 8.35 14.21 29.18
N ALA A 140 8.12 15.06 30.17
CA ALA A 140 6.74 15.35 30.61
C ALA A 140 6.03 16.46 29.80
N ALA A 141 6.75 17.53 29.45
CA ALA A 141 6.18 18.71 28.78
C ALA A 141 6.22 18.60 27.24
N ALA A 142 7.14 17.81 26.67
CA ALA A 142 7.31 17.65 25.23
C ALA A 142 6.53 16.46 24.64
N SER A 143 5.90 15.61 25.48
CA SER A 143 5.21 14.40 25.02
C SER A 143 3.94 14.70 24.22
N GLU A 144 3.17 15.73 24.57
CA GLU A 144 1.95 16.11 23.85
C GLU A 144 2.21 16.65 22.43
N PRO A 145 3.12 17.63 22.21
CA PRO A 145 3.43 18.08 20.86
C PRO A 145 4.06 16.96 20.02
N LEU A 146 4.93 16.13 20.61
CA LEU A 146 5.56 15.00 19.93
C LEU A 146 4.53 13.99 19.42
N VAL A 147 3.55 13.60 20.23
CA VAL A 147 2.49 12.67 19.81
C VAL A 147 1.59 13.30 18.74
N ARG A 148 1.30 14.60 18.84
CA ARG A 148 0.51 15.32 17.83
C ARG A 148 1.19 15.32 16.47
N GLU A 149 2.49 15.60 16.46
CA GLU A 149 3.31 15.63 15.25
C GLU A 149 3.55 14.24 14.66
N ALA A 150 3.75 13.22 15.50
CA ALA A 150 3.74 11.82 15.09
C ALA A 150 2.46 11.44 14.34
N LYS A 151 1.29 11.88 14.85
CA LYS A 151 -0.01 11.63 14.21
C LYS A 151 -0.21 12.39 12.92
N SER A 152 0.29 13.64 12.79
CA SER A 152 0.19 14.37 11.53
C SER A 152 1.03 13.70 10.44
N TRP A 153 2.27 13.31 10.75
CA TRP A 153 3.13 12.57 9.84
C TRP A 153 2.46 11.26 9.37
N LEU A 154 1.92 10.48 10.31
CA LEU A 154 1.30 9.19 10.01
C LEU A 154 0.03 9.30 9.14
N ARG A 155 -0.75 10.38 9.32
CA ARG A 155 -1.89 10.70 8.44
C ARG A 155 -1.43 11.05 7.02
N CYS A 156 -0.34 11.79 6.88
CA CYS A 156 0.21 12.12 5.56
C CYS A 156 0.75 10.88 4.84
N GLN A 157 1.38 9.93 5.56
CA GLN A 157 1.87 8.70 4.94
C GLN A 157 0.75 7.80 4.41
N ARG A 158 -0.44 7.79 5.04
CA ARG A 158 -1.63 7.11 4.49
C ARG A 158 -2.01 7.65 3.11
N GLY A 159 -1.97 8.98 2.93
CA GLY A 159 -2.30 9.63 1.65
C GLY A 159 -1.25 9.44 0.55
N ARG A 160 -0.02 9.03 0.91
CA ARG A 160 1.09 8.80 -0.02
C ARG A 160 1.19 7.34 -0.45
N ALA A 161 1.02 6.40 0.48
CA ALA A 161 0.72 5.00 0.14
C ALA A 161 -0.51 4.92 -0.79
N ALA A 162 -1.48 5.82 -0.51
CA ALA A 162 -2.48 6.51 -1.32
C ALA A 162 -2.27 6.80 -2.83
N ALA A 163 -1.11 7.35 -3.17
CA ALA A 163 -0.91 8.07 -4.44
C ALA A 163 0.14 7.41 -5.35
N GLU A 164 1.05 6.61 -4.79
CA GLU A 164 2.12 5.93 -5.53
C GLU A 164 1.75 4.50 -6.00
N ALA A 165 0.47 4.11 -5.90
CA ALA A 165 -0.05 2.83 -6.41
C ALA A 165 -1.14 3.07 -7.45
#